data_AF-A0A6T7CE06-F1
#
_entry.id   AF-A0A6T7CE06-F1
#
_cell.length_a   1.000
_cell.length_b   1.000
_cell.length_c   1.000
_cell.angle_alpha   90.00
_cell.angle_beta   90.00
_cell.angle_gamma   90.00
#
_symmetry.space_group_name_H-M   'P 1'
#
loop_
_entity.id
_entity.type
_entity.pdbx_description
1 polymer ?
#
loop_
_entity_poly.entity_id
_entity_poly.type
_entity_poly.pdbx_seq_one_letter_code
_entity_poly.pdbx_strand_id
1 'polypeptide(L)'
;MSSSVLSLLWAMLAVASADVPALRGASTSTITIGNETEAGSSNTYVLAMQKCKGSSTWTNHGLWPEWGQDCGGDAFDVSQISSIKSSMEKYWLSCPEYSDSNEEFWSHEWSKHGTCTTMSQLDYFTEGLSLRSKYQGGCTSSDGSSCEFDCSASFTCTHK
;
A
#
# COMPACT_ATOMS: atom_id res chain seq x y z
N MET A 1 38.61 5.41 -54.06
CA MET A 1 39.64 6.45 -54.27
C MET A 1 39.07 7.45 -55.27
N SER A 2 39.35 8.75 -55.07
CA SER A 2 38.87 9.91 -55.85
C SER A 2 37.55 10.51 -55.34
N SER A 3 37.61 11.58 -54.53
CA SER A 3 37.55 13.01 -54.93
C SER A 3 36.09 13.40 -55.23
N SER A 4 35.45 14.38 -54.60
CA SER A 4 35.90 15.75 -54.38
C SER A 4 35.00 16.44 -53.35
N VAL A 5 35.61 17.19 -52.43
CA VAL A 5 34.96 18.17 -51.56
C VAL A 5 35.17 19.54 -52.18
N LEU A 6 34.11 20.31 -52.44
CA LEU A 6 34.24 21.74 -52.73
C LEU A 6 33.02 22.52 -52.21
N SER A 7 33.33 23.46 -51.29
CA SER A 7 32.84 24.85 -51.21
C SER A 7 31.34 25.08 -50.92
N LEU A 8 30.97 25.98 -50.01
CA LEU A 8 31.35 27.39 -49.98
C LEU A 8 31.34 27.97 -48.56
N LEU A 9 32.31 28.85 -48.36
CA LEU A 9 32.42 29.79 -47.26
C LEU A 9 31.22 30.74 -47.22
N TRP A 10 30.76 31.09 -46.02
CA TRP A 10 30.35 32.47 -45.76
C TRP A 10 31.19 33.01 -44.62
N ALA A 11 31.93 34.08 -44.91
CA ALA A 11 32.83 34.74 -44.02
C ALA A 11 32.15 35.91 -43.30
N MET A 12 32.55 36.06 -42.04
CA MET A 12 32.70 37.28 -41.24
C MET A 12 31.46 38.06 -40.82
N LEU A 13 31.26 38.12 -39.50
CA LEU A 13 31.47 39.40 -38.81
C LEU A 13 31.89 39.16 -37.36
N ALA A 14 33.10 39.63 -37.02
CA ALA A 14 33.55 39.79 -35.65
C ALA A 14 32.95 41.08 -35.08
N VAL A 15 32.43 41.04 -33.86
CA VAL A 15 32.32 42.23 -33.02
C VAL A 15 32.81 41.90 -31.62
N ALA A 16 33.87 42.65 -31.27
CA ALA A 16 34.30 43.16 -29.98
C ALA A 16 34.20 42.28 -28.73
N SER A 17 35.37 42.02 -28.17
CA SER A 17 35.60 41.73 -26.76
C SER A 17 35.05 42.83 -25.86
N ALA A 18 34.30 42.43 -24.83
CA ALA A 18 34.17 43.19 -23.61
C ALA A 18 34.63 42.29 -22.47
N ASP A 19 35.75 42.65 -21.86
CA ASP A 19 36.30 42.04 -20.66
C ASP A 19 35.31 42.18 -19.50
N VAL A 20 34.80 41.05 -18.99
CA VAL A 20 34.03 41.02 -17.75
C VAL A 20 34.94 40.52 -16.63
N PRO A 21 35.08 41.25 -15.50
CA PRO A 21 35.98 40.86 -14.42
C PRO A 21 35.55 39.54 -13.79
N ALA A 22 36.53 38.66 -13.55
CA ALA A 22 36.37 37.48 -12.70
C ALA A 22 36.07 37.92 -11.26
N LEU A 23 34.78 37.92 -10.87
CA LEU A 23 34.38 38.00 -9.47
C LEU A 23 34.39 36.59 -8.86
N ARG A 24 35.33 36.40 -7.94
CA ARG A 24 35.41 35.27 -7.03
C ARG A 24 34.16 35.23 -6.15
N GLY A 25 33.57 34.04 -6.03
CA GLY A 25 32.90 33.57 -4.82
C GLY A 25 31.43 33.93 -4.66
N ALA A 26 30.56 33.04 -5.13
CA ALA A 26 29.37 32.64 -4.41
C ALA A 26 29.09 31.18 -4.75
N SER A 27 28.95 30.35 -3.72
CA SER A 27 28.68 28.93 -3.81
C SER A 27 27.33 28.72 -4.48
N THR A 28 27.32 28.46 -5.79
CA THR A 28 26.16 27.84 -6.43
C THR A 28 26.11 26.41 -5.91
N SER A 29 25.30 26.19 -4.88
CA SER A 29 24.77 24.87 -4.60
C SER A 29 24.16 24.38 -5.90
N THR A 30 24.81 23.43 -6.54
CA THR A 30 24.18 22.57 -7.52
C THR A 30 22.87 22.13 -6.86
N ILE A 31 21.74 22.54 -7.42
CA ILE A 31 20.47 21.89 -7.10
C ILE A 31 20.66 20.48 -7.65
N THR A 32 21.16 19.59 -6.80
CA THR A 32 20.80 18.20 -6.91
C THR A 32 19.28 18.24 -6.84
N ILE A 33 18.62 17.86 -7.93
CA ILE A 33 17.33 17.21 -7.77
C ILE A 33 17.68 15.96 -6.96
N GLY A 34 17.72 16.13 -5.63
CA GLY A 34 17.39 15.04 -4.76
C GLY A 34 16.02 14.67 -5.25
N ASN A 35 15.93 13.52 -5.94
CA ASN A 35 14.64 12.91 -6.09
C ASN A 35 14.15 12.78 -4.66
N GLU A 36 13.13 13.57 -4.37
CA GLU A 36 12.58 13.69 -3.04
C GLU A 36 12.40 12.24 -2.59
N THR A 37 13.04 11.85 -1.50
CA THR A 37 12.35 10.87 -0.67
C THR A 37 11.12 11.64 -0.26
N GLU A 38 10.08 11.55 -1.10
CA GLU A 38 8.72 11.70 -0.70
C GLU A 38 8.70 11.15 0.71
N ALA A 39 8.42 12.00 1.69
CA ALA A 39 7.77 11.54 2.90
C ALA A 39 6.37 11.06 2.47
N GLY A 40 6.34 10.13 1.52
CA GLY A 40 5.18 9.52 0.92
C GLY A 40 4.71 8.58 1.99
N SER A 41 3.54 8.88 2.52
CA SER A 41 2.75 7.96 3.33
C SER A 41 2.93 6.56 2.77
N SER A 42 3.73 5.75 3.46
CA SER A 42 3.87 4.36 3.10
C SER A 42 2.50 3.76 3.36
N ASN A 43 1.77 3.42 2.29
CA ASN A 43 0.47 2.78 2.40
C ASN A 43 0.67 1.32 2.88
N THR A 44 1.11 1.15 4.12
CA THR A 44 1.29 -0.13 4.77
C THR A 44 0.01 -0.57 5.44
N TYR A 45 -0.10 -1.88 5.62
CA TYR A 45 -1.22 -2.51 6.27
C TYR A 45 -0.75 -3.43 7.36
N VAL A 46 -1.58 -3.64 8.38
CA VAL A 46 -1.48 -4.78 9.28
C VAL A 46 -2.50 -5.82 8.84
N LEU A 47 -2.03 -7.03 8.56
CA LEU A 47 -2.90 -8.21 8.43
C LEU A 47 -3.02 -8.84 9.81
N ALA A 48 -4.20 -8.75 10.41
CA ALA A 48 -4.50 -9.35 11.70
C ALA A 48 -5.31 -10.65 11.52
N MET A 49 -4.84 -11.73 12.14
CA MET A 49 -5.52 -13.01 12.21
C MET A 49 -5.85 -13.36 13.66
N GLN A 50 -6.96 -14.08 13.84
CA GLN A 50 -7.43 -14.54 15.14
C GLN A 50 -7.62 -16.06 15.17
N LYS A 51 -7.45 -16.63 16.36
CA LYS A 51 -7.74 -18.04 16.66
C LYS A 51 -8.96 -18.13 17.56
N CYS A 52 -10.14 -18.30 16.99
CA CYS A 52 -11.36 -18.46 17.77
C CYS A 52 -11.32 -19.72 18.65
N LYS A 53 -11.95 -19.65 19.82
CA LYS A 53 -12.03 -20.77 20.75
C LYS A 53 -12.59 -22.03 20.09
N GLY A 54 -11.84 -23.13 20.17
CA GLY A 54 -12.23 -24.41 19.58
C GLY A 54 -11.95 -24.54 18.07
N SER A 55 -11.41 -23.52 17.43
CA SER A 55 -10.96 -23.58 16.03
C SER A 55 -9.50 -24.02 15.93
N SER A 56 -9.22 -24.94 15.00
CA SER A 56 -7.85 -25.26 14.57
C SER A 56 -7.34 -24.34 13.46
N THR A 57 -8.20 -23.47 12.92
CA THR A 57 -7.91 -22.61 11.77
C THR A 57 -7.76 -21.15 12.23
N TRP A 58 -6.71 -20.49 11.74
CA TRP A 58 -6.58 -19.02 11.86
C TRP A 58 -7.54 -18.36 10.88
N THR A 59 -8.33 -17.40 11.35
CA THR A 59 -9.26 -16.62 10.53
C THR A 59 -8.80 -15.18 10.48
N ASN A 60 -9.25 -14.42 9.48
CA ASN A 60 -9.06 -12.98 9.49
C ASN A 60 -9.73 -12.39 10.73
N HIS A 61 -9.01 -11.50 11.38
CA HIS A 61 -9.59 -10.47 12.21
C HIS A 61 -9.79 -9.22 11.36
N GLY A 62 -8.73 -8.77 10.66
CA GLY A 62 -8.79 -7.53 9.90
C GLY A 62 -7.65 -7.32 8.91
N LEU A 63 -7.85 -6.36 8.00
CA LEU A 63 -6.83 -5.79 7.13
C LEU A 63 -6.82 -4.28 7.36
N TRP A 64 -5.83 -3.78 8.08
CA TRP A 64 -5.87 -2.44 8.65
C TRP A 64 -4.87 -1.52 7.97
N PRO A 65 -5.31 -0.50 7.21
CA PRO A 65 -4.41 0.50 6.69
C PRO A 65 -3.79 1.30 7.85
N GLU A 66 -2.47 1.46 7.87
CA GLU A 66 -1.78 2.15 8.96
C GLU A 66 -1.89 3.68 8.89
N TRP A 67 -2.38 4.22 7.77
CA TRP A 67 -2.52 5.66 7.57
C TRP A 67 -3.85 6.24 8.06
N GLY A 68 -4.82 5.42 8.48
CA GLY A 68 -6.11 5.94 8.93
C GLY A 68 -7.09 4.90 9.42
N GLN A 69 -8.06 5.38 10.20
CA GLN A 69 -9.27 4.67 10.60
C GLN A 69 -10.47 5.63 10.55
N ASP A 70 -11.68 5.10 10.47
CA ASP A 70 -12.94 5.85 10.49
C ASP A 70 -13.02 6.95 9.41
N CYS A 71 -12.46 6.71 8.23
CA CYS A 71 -12.36 7.72 7.15
C CYS A 71 -13.71 8.11 6.52
N GLY A 72 -14.80 7.43 6.90
CA GLY A 72 -16.13 7.62 6.34
C GLY A 72 -16.24 7.12 4.90
N GLY A 73 -17.46 6.99 4.40
CA GLY A 73 -17.73 6.43 3.08
C GLY A 73 -19.07 5.71 3.06
N ASP A 74 -19.28 4.88 2.05
CA ASP A 74 -20.49 4.07 1.95
C ASP A 74 -20.54 3.04 3.08
N ALA A 75 -21.72 2.84 3.64
CA ALA A 75 -21.96 1.82 4.65
C ALA A 75 -21.70 0.41 4.08
N PHE A 76 -21.36 -0.53 4.97
CA PHE A 76 -21.24 -1.93 4.58
C PHE A 76 -22.57 -2.45 4.02
N ASP A 77 -22.50 -3.14 2.89
CA ASP A 77 -23.64 -3.77 2.23
C ASP A 77 -23.26 -5.21 1.87
N VAL A 78 -23.85 -6.16 2.61
CA VAL A 78 -23.60 -7.59 2.45
C VAL A 78 -23.87 -8.10 1.02
N SER A 79 -24.74 -7.42 0.27
CA SER A 79 -25.02 -7.80 -1.12
C SER A 79 -23.80 -7.62 -2.04
N GLN A 80 -22.92 -6.67 -1.72
CA GLN A 80 -21.68 -6.40 -2.47
C GLN A 80 -20.67 -7.54 -2.37
N ILE A 81 -20.73 -8.33 -1.29
CA ILE A 81 -19.82 -9.46 -1.04
C ILE A 81 -20.49 -10.83 -1.23
N SER A 82 -21.71 -10.85 -1.80
CA SER A 82 -22.51 -12.07 -1.94
C SER A 82 -21.77 -13.21 -2.67
N SER A 83 -20.91 -12.89 -3.63
CA SER A 83 -20.08 -13.84 -4.38
C SER A 83 -19.02 -14.56 -3.53
N ILE A 84 -18.63 -13.99 -2.38
CA ILE A 84 -17.61 -14.54 -1.46
C ILE A 84 -18.17 -14.84 -0.07
N LYS A 85 -19.49 -14.74 0.14
CA LYS A 85 -20.13 -14.86 1.46
C LYS A 85 -19.75 -16.17 2.18
N SER A 86 -19.72 -17.30 1.48
CA SER A 86 -19.31 -18.57 2.08
C SER A 86 -17.87 -18.58 2.59
N SER A 87 -16.96 -17.88 1.90
CA SER A 87 -15.57 -17.73 2.34
C SER A 87 -15.49 -16.80 3.53
N MET A 88 -16.26 -15.71 3.54
CA MET A 88 -16.36 -14.78 4.66
C MET A 88 -16.87 -15.48 5.92
N GLU A 89 -17.96 -16.25 5.82
CA GLU A 89 -18.53 -17.03 6.94
C GLU A 89 -17.55 -18.05 7.53
N LYS A 90 -16.63 -18.58 6.71
CA LYS A 90 -15.69 -19.61 7.14
C LYS A 90 -14.38 -19.04 7.66
N TYR A 91 -13.90 -17.95 7.05
CA TYR A 91 -12.52 -17.52 7.17
C TYR A 91 -12.34 -16.09 7.67
N TRP A 92 -13.42 -15.32 7.80
CA TRP A 92 -13.46 -14.01 8.45
C TRP A 92 -14.64 -13.92 9.43
N LEU A 93 -14.94 -15.01 10.14
CA LEU A 93 -16.05 -15.04 11.09
C LEU A 93 -15.78 -14.21 12.35
N SER A 94 -16.86 -13.75 12.98
CA SER A 94 -16.87 -13.37 14.38
C SER A 94 -16.60 -14.60 15.24
N CYS A 95 -15.69 -14.50 16.22
CA CYS A 95 -15.42 -15.62 17.09
C CYS A 95 -16.61 -15.90 18.03
N PRO A 96 -17.00 -17.18 18.24
CA PRO A 96 -18.17 -17.53 19.04
C PRO A 96 -18.18 -16.96 20.47
N GLU A 97 -17.00 -16.72 21.05
CA GLU A 97 -16.82 -16.14 22.38
C GLU A 97 -17.21 -14.66 22.48
N TYR A 98 -17.33 -13.92 21.37
CA TYR A 98 -17.67 -12.49 21.37
C TYR A 98 -19.16 -12.21 21.23
N SER A 99 -19.99 -13.21 20.91
CA SER A 99 -21.45 -13.10 20.76
C SER A 99 -21.96 -12.14 19.67
N ASP A 100 -21.08 -11.56 18.85
CA ASP A 100 -21.45 -10.74 17.69
C ASP A 100 -21.76 -11.62 16.47
N SER A 101 -22.66 -11.15 15.61
CA SER A 101 -22.86 -11.78 14.30
C SER A 101 -21.71 -11.49 13.33
N ASN A 102 -21.56 -12.35 12.33
CA ASN A 102 -20.59 -12.14 11.26
C ASN A 102 -20.80 -10.81 10.52
N GLU A 103 -22.05 -10.46 10.23
CA GLU A 103 -22.35 -9.24 9.46
C GLU A 103 -22.07 -7.96 10.29
N GLU A 104 -22.31 -7.98 11.60
CA GLU A 104 -21.91 -6.89 12.50
C GLU A 104 -20.38 -6.74 12.52
N PHE A 105 -19.66 -7.86 12.61
CA PHE A 105 -18.19 -7.86 12.59
C PHE A 105 -17.63 -7.32 11.26
N TRP A 106 -18.14 -7.79 10.12
CA TRP A 106 -17.72 -7.27 8.81
C TRP A 106 -18.07 -5.79 8.63
N SER A 107 -19.22 -5.36 9.13
CA SER A 107 -19.60 -3.95 9.11
C SER A 107 -18.64 -3.09 9.93
N HIS A 108 -18.16 -3.59 11.07
CA HIS A 108 -17.14 -2.92 11.88
C HIS A 108 -15.82 -2.78 11.12
N GLU A 109 -15.29 -3.89 10.61
CA GLU A 109 -14.01 -3.89 9.88
C GLU A 109 -14.07 -2.99 8.64
N TRP A 110 -15.18 -3.01 7.89
CA TRP A 110 -15.36 -2.11 6.76
C TRP A 110 -15.42 -0.64 7.18
N SER A 111 -16.33 -0.29 8.11
CA SER A 111 -16.55 1.10 8.50
C SER A 111 -15.33 1.75 9.16
N LYS A 112 -14.53 0.96 9.88
CA LYS A 112 -13.38 1.46 10.62
C LYS A 112 -12.12 1.45 9.77
N HIS A 113 -11.93 0.44 8.93
CA HIS A 113 -10.66 0.22 8.23
C HIS A 113 -10.81 0.21 6.71
N GLY A 114 -11.80 -0.52 6.19
CA GLY A 114 -12.04 -0.62 4.74
C GLY A 114 -12.30 0.72 4.05
N THR A 115 -13.06 1.61 4.68
CA THR A 115 -13.38 2.96 4.15
C THR A 115 -12.16 3.88 4.00
N CYS A 116 -11.03 3.57 4.64
CA CYS A 116 -9.79 4.31 4.48
C CYS A 116 -8.97 3.87 3.25
N THR A 117 -9.41 2.82 2.56
CA THR A 117 -8.81 2.33 1.32
C THR A 117 -9.54 2.88 0.11
N THR A 118 -8.94 2.74 -1.08
CA THR A 118 -9.60 3.02 -2.36
C THR A 118 -10.32 1.79 -2.94
N MET A 119 -10.41 0.70 -2.19
CA MET A 119 -10.98 -0.56 -2.63
C MET A 119 -12.51 -0.54 -2.57
N SER A 120 -13.16 -1.34 -3.43
CA SER A 120 -14.55 -1.71 -3.19
C SER A 120 -14.66 -2.63 -1.97
N GLN A 121 -15.85 -2.78 -1.40
CA GLN A 121 -16.09 -3.75 -0.32
C GLN A 121 -15.66 -5.16 -0.76
N LEU A 122 -16.04 -5.56 -1.97
CA LEU A 122 -15.66 -6.87 -2.52
C LEU A 122 -14.14 -7.04 -2.61
N ASP A 123 -13.42 -6.05 -3.14
CA ASP A 123 -11.97 -6.12 -3.29
C ASP A 123 -11.27 -6.16 -1.92
N TYR A 124 -11.71 -5.33 -0.96
CA TYR A 124 -11.14 -5.28 0.39
C TYR A 124 -11.24 -6.64 1.09
N PHE A 125 -12.42 -7.24 1.10
CA PHE A 125 -12.63 -8.53 1.74
C PHE A 125 -11.98 -9.68 0.96
N THR A 126 -11.96 -9.61 -0.37
CA THR A 126 -11.26 -10.60 -1.21
C THR A 126 -9.75 -10.57 -0.94
N GLU A 127 -9.15 -9.38 -0.86
CA GLU A 127 -7.72 -9.21 -0.58
C GLU A 127 -7.39 -9.74 0.83
N GLY A 128 -8.15 -9.35 1.85
CA GLY A 128 -7.91 -9.86 3.20
C GLY A 128 -8.01 -11.39 3.29
N LEU A 129 -9.00 -12.02 2.63
CA LEU A 129 -9.11 -13.48 2.56
C LEU A 129 -7.92 -14.12 1.83
N SER A 130 -7.46 -13.51 0.74
CA SER A 130 -6.29 -13.94 -0.04
C SER A 130 -5.02 -13.92 0.83
N LEU A 131 -4.79 -12.81 1.52
CA LEU A 131 -3.63 -12.63 2.38
C LEU A 131 -3.63 -13.61 3.55
N ARG A 132 -4.79 -13.85 4.17
CA ARG A 132 -4.89 -14.88 5.20
C ARG A 132 -4.60 -16.26 4.68
N SER A 133 -5.14 -16.63 3.52
CA SER A 133 -4.82 -17.92 2.90
C SER A 133 -3.30 -18.08 2.68
N LYS A 134 -2.63 -17.00 2.23
CA LYS A 134 -1.20 -16.96 1.94
C LYS A 134 -0.31 -17.00 3.19
N TYR A 135 -0.68 -16.26 4.24
CA TYR A 135 0.18 -16.02 5.40
C TYR A 135 -0.19 -16.81 6.66
N GLN A 136 -1.36 -17.49 6.72
CA GLN A 136 -1.80 -18.25 7.91
C GLN A 136 -0.79 -19.28 8.43
N GLY A 137 0.09 -19.79 7.57
CA GLY A 137 1.14 -20.74 7.95
C GLY A 137 2.27 -20.12 8.78
N GLY A 138 2.37 -18.79 8.80
CA GLY A 138 3.29 -18.05 9.65
C GLY A 138 2.82 -17.92 11.10
N CYS A 139 1.52 -18.12 11.37
CA CYS A 139 0.96 -18.05 12.72
C CYS A 139 1.14 -19.38 13.46
N THR A 140 1.76 -19.33 14.63
CA THR A 140 2.19 -20.47 15.43
C THR A 140 1.51 -20.51 16.81
N SER A 141 1.87 -21.49 17.63
CA SER A 141 1.36 -21.59 19.00
C SER A 141 1.91 -20.52 19.95
N SER A 142 3.03 -19.85 19.62
CA SER A 142 3.55 -18.76 20.45
C SER A 142 2.69 -17.50 20.35
N ASP A 143 1.90 -17.37 19.29
CA ASP A 143 1.04 -16.21 19.02
C ASP A 143 -0.27 -16.27 19.84
N GLY A 144 -0.53 -17.38 20.53
CA GLY A 144 -1.73 -17.56 21.33
C GLY A 144 -2.99 -17.51 20.46
N SER A 145 -3.81 -16.46 20.61
CA SER A 145 -5.05 -16.28 19.86
C SER A 145 -5.04 -15.12 18.87
N SER A 146 -3.92 -14.39 18.72
CA SER A 146 -3.79 -13.27 17.78
C SER A 146 -2.45 -13.36 17.06
N CYS A 147 -2.45 -13.13 15.74
CA CYS A 147 -1.26 -13.21 14.91
C CYS A 147 -1.29 -12.07 13.89
N GLU A 148 -0.20 -11.32 13.76
CA GLU A 148 -0.15 -10.12 12.93
C GLU A 148 1.04 -10.14 11.97
N PHE A 149 0.84 -9.50 10.81
CA PHE A 149 1.89 -9.27 9.83
C PHE A 149 1.90 -7.81 9.40
N ASP A 150 3.10 -7.25 9.24
CA ASP A 150 3.32 -5.97 8.58
C ASP A 150 3.38 -6.18 7.07
N CYS A 151 2.47 -5.53 6.35
CA CYS A 151 2.30 -5.65 4.91
C CYS A 151 2.66 -4.34 4.21
N SER A 152 3.46 -4.43 3.14
CA SER A 152 3.67 -3.31 2.22
C SER A 152 2.40 -2.93 1.45
N ALA A 153 2.43 -1.80 0.75
CA ALA A 153 1.39 -1.39 -0.20
C ALA A 153 1.14 -2.40 -1.34
N SER A 154 2.08 -3.30 -1.59
CA SER A 154 1.98 -4.40 -2.56
C SER A 154 1.60 -5.74 -1.91
N PHE A 155 1.13 -5.70 -0.65
CA PHE A 155 0.70 -6.86 0.14
C PHE A 155 1.75 -7.97 0.25
N THR A 156 3.01 -7.57 0.34
CA THR A 156 4.07 -8.45 0.82
C THR A 156 4.17 -8.29 2.32
N CYS A 157 3.84 -9.35 3.06
CA CYS A 157 3.73 -9.31 4.51
C CYS A 157 4.86 -10.08 5.21
N THR A 158 5.24 -9.58 6.39
CA THR A 158 6.24 -10.19 7.30
C THR A 158 5.61 -10.36 8.68
N HIS A 159 5.77 -11.53 9.30
CA HIS A 159 5.24 -11.80 10.64
C HIS A 159 5.89 -10.86 11.66
N LYS A 160 5.10 -10.31 12.58
CA LYS A 160 5.58 -9.44 13.66
C LYS A 160 6.36 -10.19 14.75
#